data_AF-A0A369NC14-F1
#
_entry.id   AF-A0A369NC14-F1
#
_cell.length_a   1.000
_cell.length_b   1.000
_cell.length_c   1.000
_cell.angle_alpha   90.00
_cell.angle_beta   90.00
_cell.angle_gamma   90.00
#
_symmetry.space_group_name_H-M   'P 1'
#
loop_
_entity.id
_entity.type
_entity.pdbx_description
1 polymer ?
#
loop_
_entity_poly.entity_id
_entity_poly.type
_entity_poly.pdbx_seq_one_letter_code
_entity_poly.pdbx_strand_id
1 'polypeptide(L)'
;MDAMVEALMPFVMFAAVLWGIEAIVTMLIRDHKKAKRKQAREKRRLEYQDRRMANDAEHAKVTRAMRYDVLRRDDFHCVRCGRGREDGVKLHVDHIVPVSRGGKTVMSNLQTLCEDCNCGKGNRYLE
;
A
#
# COMPACT_ATOMS: atom_id res chain seq x y z
N MET A 1 -20.11 47.17 -47.61
CA MET A 1 -19.67 45.97 -46.87
C MET A 1 -18.18 46.00 -46.62
N ASP A 2 -17.37 46.46 -47.58
CA ASP A 2 -15.90 46.44 -47.50
C ASP A 2 -15.30 47.24 -46.31
N ALA A 3 -15.72 48.48 -46.09
CA ALA A 3 -15.18 49.31 -44.98
C ALA A 3 -15.49 48.76 -43.57
N MET A 4 -16.63 48.10 -43.40
CA MET A 4 -16.99 47.48 -42.11
C MET A 4 -16.18 46.20 -41.86
N VAL A 5 -15.93 45.42 -42.92
CA VAL A 5 -15.07 44.23 -42.84
C VAL A 5 -13.63 44.65 -42.53
N GLU A 6 -13.10 45.65 -43.22
CA GLU A 6 -11.76 46.20 -42.95
C GLU A 6 -11.61 46.73 -41.51
N ALA A 7 -12.63 47.42 -40.98
CA ALA A 7 -12.64 47.89 -39.60
C ALA A 7 -12.72 46.74 -38.56
N LEU A 8 -13.33 45.60 -38.90
CA LEU A 8 -13.50 44.46 -38.00
C LEU A 8 -12.36 43.43 -38.07
N MET A 9 -11.64 43.34 -39.20
CA MET A 9 -10.53 42.40 -39.39
C MET A 9 -9.45 42.45 -38.29
N PRO A 10 -9.01 43.62 -37.79
CA PRO A 10 -8.06 43.69 -36.67
C PRO A 10 -8.57 43.00 -35.40
N PHE A 11 -9.87 43.11 -35.10
CA PHE A 11 -10.49 42.48 -33.94
C PHE A 11 -10.59 40.96 -34.10
N VAL A 12 -10.90 40.48 -35.30
CA VAL A 12 -10.92 39.04 -35.61
C VAL A 12 -9.53 38.42 -35.48
N MET A 13 -8.50 39.10 -36.00
CA MET A 13 -7.11 38.64 -35.87
C MET A 13 -6.66 38.64 -34.41
N PHE A 14 -7.03 39.66 -33.64
CA PHE A 14 -6.75 39.71 -32.21
C PHE A 14 -7.43 38.57 -31.44
N ALA A 15 -8.71 38.29 -31.73
CA ALA A 15 -9.44 37.18 -31.14
C ALA A 15 -8.81 35.82 -31.48
N ALA A 16 -8.36 35.62 -32.72
CA ALA A 16 -7.66 34.40 -33.14
C ALA A 16 -6.32 34.20 -32.40
N VAL A 17 -5.55 35.28 -32.20
CA VAL A 17 -4.32 35.26 -31.41
C VAL A 17 -4.60 34.94 -29.95
N LEU A 18 -5.59 35.59 -29.33
CA LEU A 18 -5.98 35.31 -27.95
C LEU A 18 -6.43 33.87 -27.75
N TRP A 19 -7.25 33.34 -28.66
CA TRP A 19 -7.68 31.94 -28.63
C TRP A 19 -6.50 30.97 -28.77
N GLY A 20 -5.53 31.28 -29.64
CA GLY A 20 -4.29 30.53 -29.76
C GLY A 20 -3.46 30.53 -28.48
N ILE A 21 -3.31 31.69 -27.83
CA ILE A 21 -2.61 31.83 -26.54
C ILE A 21 -3.33 31.01 -25.45
N GLU A 22 -4.65 31.11 -25.36
CA GLU A 22 -5.45 30.34 -24.41
C GLU A 22 -5.27 28.82 -24.60
N ALA A 23 -5.29 28.34 -25.85
CA ALA A 23 -5.05 26.94 -26.16
C ALA A 23 -3.65 26.46 -25.70
N ILE A 24 -2.61 27.28 -25.91
CA ILE A 24 -1.25 26.97 -25.47
C ILE A 24 -1.17 26.95 -23.93
N VAL A 25 -1.70 27.97 -23.26
CA VAL A 25 -1.70 28.07 -21.80
C VAL A 25 -2.44 26.89 -21.17
N THR A 26 -3.62 26.55 -21.68
CA THR A 26 -4.41 25.41 -21.18
C THR A 26 -3.70 24.07 -21.41
N MET A 27 -3.03 23.88 -22.56
CA MET A 27 -2.20 22.71 -22.82
C MET A 27 -1.04 22.59 -21.81
N LEU A 28 -0.28 23.66 -21.58
CA LEU A 28 0.82 23.68 -20.61
C LEU A 28 0.34 23.36 -19.18
N ILE A 29 -0.79 23.94 -18.77
CA ILE A 29 -1.41 23.66 -17.46
C ILE A 29 -1.80 22.17 -17.36
N ARG A 30 -2.38 21.60 -18.43
CA ARG A 30 -2.78 20.19 -18.46
C ARG A 30 -1.57 19.27 -18.35
N ASP A 31 -0.49 19.55 -19.06
CA ASP A 31 0.72 18.73 -19.04
C ASP A 31 1.45 18.80 -17.71
N HIS A 32 1.53 19.97 -17.09
CA HIS A 32 2.04 20.11 -15.73
C HIS A 32 1.17 19.34 -14.71
N LYS A 33 -0.16 19.42 -14.81
CA LYS A 33 -1.07 18.62 -13.96
C LYS A 33 -0.89 17.12 -14.19
N LYS A 34 -0.72 16.67 -15.44
CA LYS A 34 -0.43 15.25 -15.77
C LYS A 34 0.91 14.81 -15.19
N ALA A 35 1.96 15.62 -15.31
CA ALA A 35 3.28 15.33 -14.76
C ALA A 35 3.23 15.20 -13.22
N LYS A 36 2.59 16.15 -12.53
CA LYS A 36 2.37 16.07 -11.07
C LYS A 36 1.59 14.81 -10.67
N ARG A 37 0.55 14.43 -11.41
CA ARG A 37 -0.20 13.18 -11.17
C ARG A 37 0.68 11.93 -11.37
N LYS A 38 1.55 11.93 -12.39
CA LYS A 38 2.49 10.82 -12.66
C LYS A 38 3.50 10.69 -11.51
N GLN A 39 4.14 11.79 -11.11
CA GLN A 39 5.06 11.83 -9.96
C GLN A 39 4.38 11.35 -8.67
N ALA A 40 3.15 11.81 -8.39
CA ALA A 40 2.41 11.37 -7.21
C ALA A 40 2.06 9.87 -7.23
N ARG A 41 1.77 9.29 -8.41
CA ARG A 41 1.54 7.85 -8.58
C ARG A 41 2.82 7.05 -8.34
N GLU A 42 3.93 7.50 -8.89
CA GLU A 42 5.25 6.88 -8.72
C GLU A 42 5.71 6.93 -7.26
N LYS A 43 5.55 8.08 -6.59
CA LYS A 43 5.84 8.21 -5.15
C LYS A 43 5.06 7.18 -4.31
N ARG A 44 3.74 7.06 -4.53
CA ARG A 44 2.92 6.05 -3.83
C ARG A 44 3.35 4.61 -4.11
N ARG A 45 3.85 4.33 -5.32
CA ARG A 45 4.36 3.00 -5.69
C ARG A 45 5.65 2.69 -4.92
N LEU A 46 6.59 3.64 -4.87
CA LEU A 46 7.83 3.50 -4.11
C LEU A 46 7.55 3.32 -2.62
N GLU A 47 6.68 4.17 -2.03
CA GLU A 47 6.26 4.04 -0.63
C GLU A 47 5.63 2.67 -0.33
N TYR A 48 4.83 2.11 -1.25
CA TYR A 48 4.29 0.76 -1.11
C TYR A 48 5.39 -0.32 -1.15
N GLN A 49 6.36 -0.19 -2.07
CA GLN A 49 7.48 -1.12 -2.20
C GLN A 49 8.36 -1.09 -0.94
N ASP A 50 8.70 0.10 -0.44
CA ASP A 50 9.50 0.27 0.77
C ASP A 50 8.82 -0.35 1.99
N ARG A 51 7.52 -0.10 2.17
CA ARG A 51 6.75 -0.72 3.26
C ARG A 51 6.69 -2.23 3.13
N ARG A 52 6.56 -2.77 1.91
CA ARG A 52 6.57 -4.22 1.67
C ARG A 52 7.93 -4.82 2.02
N MET A 53 9.02 -4.21 1.58
CA MET A 53 10.38 -4.67 1.91
C MET A 53 10.63 -4.65 3.42
N ALA A 54 10.18 -3.60 4.11
CA ALA A 54 10.28 -3.53 5.57
C ALA A 54 9.48 -4.64 6.27
N ASN A 55 8.27 -4.96 5.78
CA ASN A 55 7.48 -6.06 6.31
C ASN A 55 8.15 -7.41 6.07
N ASP A 56 8.63 -7.67 4.86
CA ASP A 56 9.32 -8.90 4.49
C ASP A 56 10.59 -9.09 5.33
N ALA A 57 11.34 -8.02 5.58
CA ALA A 57 12.51 -8.03 6.46
C ALA A 57 12.17 -8.35 7.92
N GLU A 58 11.06 -7.83 8.46
CA GLU A 58 10.60 -8.21 9.80
C GLU A 58 10.16 -9.68 9.85
N HIS A 59 9.46 -10.19 8.85
CA HIS A 59 9.09 -11.62 8.79
C HIS A 59 10.32 -12.53 8.70
N ALA A 60 11.36 -12.13 7.96
CA ALA A 60 12.61 -12.89 7.83
C ALA A 60 13.37 -13.05 9.15
N LYS A 61 13.11 -12.22 10.17
CA LYS A 61 13.71 -12.36 11.50
C LYS A 61 13.20 -13.58 12.27
N VAL A 62 12.09 -14.21 11.86
CA VAL A 62 11.57 -15.41 12.51
C VAL A 62 12.45 -16.60 12.14
N THR A 63 13.44 -16.91 12.98
CA THR A 63 14.33 -18.05 12.77
C THR A 63 13.63 -19.39 13.06
N ARG A 64 14.22 -20.49 12.58
CA ARG A 64 13.73 -21.85 12.89
C ARG A 64 13.76 -22.14 14.40
N ALA A 65 14.77 -21.63 15.12
CA ALA A 65 14.88 -21.77 16.57
C ALA A 65 13.76 -21.00 17.28
N MET A 66 13.55 -19.73 16.93
CA MET A 66 12.44 -18.94 17.47
C MET A 66 11.09 -19.60 17.20
N ARG A 67 10.89 -20.15 15.99
CA ARG A 67 9.67 -20.87 15.65
C ARG A 67 9.45 -22.07 16.59
N TYR A 68 10.50 -22.85 16.85
CA TYR A 68 10.43 -23.98 17.79
C TYR A 68 10.13 -23.51 19.22
N ASP A 69 10.79 -22.45 19.68
CA ASP A 69 10.58 -21.93 21.04
C ASP A 69 9.17 -21.40 21.26
N VAL A 70 8.57 -20.74 20.27
CA VAL A 70 7.17 -20.29 20.34
C VAL A 70 6.22 -21.48 20.40
N LEU A 71 6.41 -22.48 19.53
CA LEU A 71 5.60 -23.69 19.55
C LEU A 71 5.72 -24.43 20.89
N ARG A 72 6.94 -24.58 21.41
CA ARG A 72 7.20 -25.24 22.70
C ARG A 72 6.60 -24.46 23.88
N ARG A 73 6.66 -23.12 23.86
CA ARG A 73 6.04 -22.26 24.89
C ARG A 73 4.53 -22.45 24.94
N ASP A 74 3.91 -22.57 23.77
CA ASP A 74 2.46 -22.73 23.61
C ASP A 74 2.03 -24.21 23.66
N ASP A 75 2.87 -25.08 24.22
CA ASP A 75 2.68 -26.53 24.35
C ASP A 75 2.32 -27.25 23.05
N PHE A 76 2.75 -26.72 21.90
CA PHE A 76 2.36 -27.21 20.57
C PHE A 76 0.84 -27.21 20.34
N HIS A 77 0.12 -26.24 20.92
CA HIS A 77 -1.31 -26.03 20.67
C HIS A 77 -1.59 -24.61 20.18
N CYS A 78 -2.70 -24.47 19.45
CA CYS A 78 -3.22 -23.16 19.07
C CYS A 78 -3.66 -22.39 20.32
N VAL A 79 -3.08 -21.22 20.60
CA VAL A 79 -3.42 -20.43 21.80
C VAL A 79 -4.86 -19.90 21.78
N ARG A 80 -5.52 -19.90 20.62
CA ARG A 80 -6.89 -19.40 20.46
C ARG A 80 -7.96 -20.47 20.63
N CYS A 81 -7.76 -21.67 20.09
CA CYS A 81 -8.78 -22.73 20.11
C CYS A 81 -8.35 -24.00 20.84
N GLY A 82 -7.11 -24.06 21.33
CA GLY A 82 -6.56 -25.22 22.04
C GLY A 82 -6.18 -26.40 21.14
N ARG A 83 -6.51 -26.41 19.84
CA ARG A 83 -6.20 -27.55 18.96
C ARG A 83 -4.71 -27.70 18.67
N GLY A 84 -4.23 -28.94 18.68
CA GLY A 84 -2.83 -29.31 18.39
C GLY A 84 -2.71 -30.37 17.29
N ARG A 85 -1.59 -31.08 17.26
CA ARG A 85 -1.27 -32.02 16.15
C ARG A 85 -2.23 -33.22 16.14
N GLU A 86 -2.63 -33.68 17.30
CA GLU A 86 -3.59 -34.75 17.55
C GLU A 86 -4.99 -34.46 17.00
N ASP A 87 -5.37 -33.17 16.90
CA ASP A 87 -6.61 -32.74 16.25
C ASP A 87 -6.49 -32.64 14.72
N GLY A 88 -5.33 -32.98 14.16
CA GLY A 88 -5.07 -32.94 12.73
C GLY A 88 -4.88 -31.54 12.15
N VAL A 89 -4.69 -30.51 12.98
CA VAL A 89 -4.48 -29.13 12.50
C VAL A 89 -3.01 -28.81 12.23
N LYS A 90 -2.77 -27.93 11.26
CA LYS A 90 -1.44 -27.37 11.02
C LYS A 90 -1.22 -26.12 11.86
N LEU A 91 -0.10 -26.10 12.58
CA LEU A 91 0.30 -24.98 13.44
C LEU A 91 1.24 -24.00 12.73
N HIS A 92 1.00 -22.72 12.96
CA HIS A 92 1.75 -21.59 12.44
C HIS A 92 2.19 -20.71 13.61
N VAL A 93 3.39 -20.13 13.47
CA VAL A 93 3.81 -19.03 14.33
C VAL A 93 3.44 -17.74 13.62
N ASP A 94 2.60 -16.94 14.26
CA ASP A 94 2.07 -15.68 13.74
C ASP A 94 2.37 -14.54 14.72
N HIS A 95 2.38 -13.32 14.22
CA HIS A 95 2.55 -12.13 15.04
C HIS A 95 1.22 -11.71 15.67
N ILE A 96 1.19 -11.50 17.00
CA ILE A 96 0.02 -10.97 17.72
C ILE A 96 -0.39 -9.63 17.10
N VAL A 97 0.52 -8.66 17.12
CA VAL A 97 0.46 -7.44 16.31
C VAL A 97 1.09 -7.74 14.94
N PRO A 98 0.35 -7.70 13.81
CA PRO A 98 0.87 -7.94 12.48
C PRO A 98 1.96 -6.94 12.13
N VAL A 99 2.96 -7.42 11.41
CA VAL A 99 4.06 -6.62 10.89
C VAL A 99 3.56 -5.43 10.06
N SER A 100 2.51 -5.64 9.24
CA SER A 100 1.88 -4.60 8.42
C SER A 100 1.31 -3.42 9.21
N ARG A 101 1.14 -3.57 10.52
CA ARG A 101 0.67 -2.54 11.45
C ARG A 101 1.72 -2.19 12.52
N GLY A 102 3.00 -2.48 12.26
CA GLY A 102 4.13 -2.09 13.10
C GLY A 102 4.58 -3.13 14.12
N GLY A 103 4.00 -4.33 14.12
CA GLY A 103 4.41 -5.42 14.99
C GLY A 103 5.85 -5.86 14.76
N LYS A 104 6.55 -6.18 15.84
CA LYS A 104 7.96 -6.60 15.83
C LYS A 104 8.11 -8.10 15.96
N THR A 105 9.16 -8.65 15.36
CA THR A 105 9.53 -10.06 15.54
C THR A 105 10.28 -10.25 16.85
N VAL A 106 9.53 -10.38 17.94
CA VAL A 106 10.02 -10.63 19.30
C VAL A 106 9.15 -11.69 19.96
N MET A 107 9.71 -12.48 20.89
CA MET A 107 8.99 -13.60 21.51
C MET A 107 7.63 -13.20 22.13
N SER A 108 7.54 -12.02 22.73
CA SER A 108 6.30 -11.50 23.32
C SER A 108 5.21 -11.15 22.30
N ASN A 109 5.56 -10.96 21.03
CA ASN A 109 4.63 -10.65 19.94
C ASN A 109 4.43 -11.84 18.99
N LEU A 110 4.96 -13.02 19.31
CA LEU A 110 4.74 -14.25 18.53
C LEU A 110 3.80 -15.18 19.29
N GLN A 111 2.94 -15.88 18.56
CA GLN A 111 1.97 -16.85 19.09
C GLN A 111 1.79 -18.02 18.14
N THR A 112 1.37 -19.16 18.68
CA THR A 112 1.00 -20.34 17.91
C THR A 112 -0.49 -20.31 17.56
N LEU A 113 -0.82 -20.34 16.27
CA LEU A 113 -2.19 -20.45 15.77
C LEU A 113 -2.32 -21.65 14.82
N CYS A 114 -3.45 -22.34 14.87
CA CYS A 114 -3.81 -23.29 13.81
C CYS A 114 -4.16 -22.53 12.52
N GLU A 115 -4.15 -23.22 11.38
CA GLU A 115 -4.46 -22.63 10.07
C GLU A 115 -5.80 -21.88 10.02
N ASP A 116 -6.87 -22.43 10.62
CA ASP A 116 -8.19 -21.80 10.67
C ASP A 116 -8.17 -20.49 11.47
N CYS A 117 -7.57 -20.52 12.67
CA CYS A 117 -7.49 -19.34 13.54
C CYS A 117 -6.55 -18.29 12.95
N ASN A 118 -5.46 -18.71 12.30
CA ASN A 118 -4.51 -17.83 11.64
C ASN A 118 -5.16 -17.12 10.44
N CYS A 119 -5.87 -17.88 9.60
CA CYS A 119 -6.65 -17.33 8.49
C CYS A 119 -7.76 -16.39 8.98
N GLY A 120 -8.48 -16.82 10.02
CA GLY A 120 -9.52 -16.02 10.68
C GLY A 120 -9.00 -14.76 11.36
N LYS A 121 -7.73 -14.71 11.80
CA LYS A 121 -7.09 -13.50 12.30
C LYS A 121 -6.69 -12.56 11.16
N GLY A 122 -5.97 -13.06 10.16
CA GLY A 122 -5.41 -12.25 9.08
C GLY A 122 -4.57 -11.07 9.62
N ASN A 123 -4.82 -9.86 9.10
CA ASN A 123 -4.15 -8.64 9.56
C ASN A 123 -4.88 -7.91 10.71
N ARG A 124 -5.86 -8.58 11.35
CA ARG A 124 -6.52 -8.05 12.55
C ARG A 124 -5.69 -8.39 13.78
N TYR A 125 -5.63 -7.42 14.68
CA TYR A 125 -5.21 -7.56 16.07
C TYR A 125 -5.94 -6.49 16.86
N LEU A 126 -6.27 -6.79 18.11
CA LEU A 126 -7.30 -6.12 18.92
C LEU A 126 -8.71 -6.60 18.55
N GLU A 127 -9.04 -7.79 19.04
CA GLU A 127 -10.35 -8.10 19.62
C GLU A 127 -10.09 -8.66 21.01
#